data_AF-A0A918BYE3-F1
#
_entry.id   AF-A0A918BYE3-F1
#
_cell.length_a   1.000
_cell.length_b   1.000
_cell.length_c   1.000
_cell.angle_alpha   90.00
_cell.angle_beta   90.00
_cell.angle_gamma   90.00
#
_symmetry.space_group_name_H-M   'P 1'
#
loop_
_entity.id
_entity.type
_entity.pdbx_description
1 polymer ?
#
loop_
_entity_poly.entity_id
_entity_poly.type
_entity_poly.pdbx_seq_one_letter_code
_entity_poly.pdbx_strand_id
1 'polypeptide(L)'
;MPVDLRWHISSGIAHPAGDGTPWCRLAHAVICPAREAVALPSTSGLAGLRRELALRTRRLIDVGAFTPSVTPHGAAPSQDACRPARPIVQLLYVRYIAAHPVDKIQCVAQTRHRDRCTQTLLTPDSLAGIWRLVPATAVKGQLALPAQVMALYDLAALPYGEQLRWRMQRCSVHAAAPSAADLAMAEWEPFDPLVHHAHIQCRLPTRGRRQPPGGPAHHGARP
;
A
#
# COMPACT_ATOMS: atom_id res chain seq x y z
N MET A 1 -31.59 8.96 21.59
CA MET A 1 -30.88 8.38 20.42
C MET A 1 -30.51 6.93 20.70
N PRO A 2 -30.71 6.01 19.74
CA PRO A 2 -30.54 4.57 19.97
C PRO A 2 -29.11 4.23 20.41
N VAL A 3 -28.95 3.30 21.34
CA VAL A 3 -27.65 2.92 21.93
C VAL A 3 -26.62 2.55 20.85
N ASP A 4 -27.04 1.81 19.83
CA ASP A 4 -26.14 1.34 18.76
C ASP A 4 -25.67 2.45 17.80
N LEU A 5 -26.27 3.63 17.88
CA LEU A 5 -25.98 4.77 17.00
C LEU A 5 -25.28 5.91 17.74
N ARG A 6 -24.95 5.72 19.03
CA ARG A 6 -24.19 6.68 19.82
C ARG A 6 -22.73 6.53 19.50
N TRP A 7 -22.10 7.58 18.99
CA TRP A 7 -20.65 7.66 18.91
C TRP A 7 -20.17 9.09 19.10
N HIS A 8 -18.97 9.22 19.66
CA HIS A 8 -18.27 10.46 19.84
C HIS A 8 -16.98 10.41 19.01
N ILE A 9 -16.50 11.56 18.58
CA ILE A 9 -15.19 11.67 17.94
C ILE A 9 -14.22 12.17 18.98
N SER A 10 -13.28 11.32 19.37
CA SER A 10 -12.09 11.73 20.11
C SER A 10 -10.91 11.57 19.17
N SER A 11 -10.11 12.62 19.00
CA SER A 11 -8.88 12.57 18.18
C SER A 11 -9.10 12.02 16.76
N GLY A 12 -10.25 12.34 16.15
CA GLY A 12 -10.60 11.87 14.80
C GLY A 12 -11.10 10.42 14.71
N ILE A 13 -11.20 9.70 15.83
CA ILE A 13 -11.68 8.32 15.91
C ILE A 13 -13.11 8.31 16.45
N ALA A 14 -14.00 7.65 15.72
CA ALA A 14 -15.38 7.44 16.16
C ALA A 14 -15.41 6.29 17.18
N HIS A 15 -15.72 6.61 18.44
CA HIS A 15 -15.90 5.66 19.53
C HIS A 15 -17.39 5.51 19.87
N PRO A 16 -17.90 4.31 20.19
CA PRO A 16 -19.25 4.16 20.75
C PRO A 16 -19.41 5.09 21.96
N ALA A 17 -20.40 5.98 21.95
CA ALA A 17 -20.54 7.01 22.96
C ALA A 17 -21.31 6.48 24.17
N GLY A 18 -20.64 6.52 25.32
CA GLY A 18 -21.21 6.27 26.65
C GLY A 18 -21.09 7.45 27.60
N ASP A 19 -20.77 8.67 27.11
CA ASP A 19 -20.30 9.80 27.94
C ASP A 19 -21.34 10.91 28.19
N GLY A 20 -22.57 10.78 27.67
CA GLY A 20 -23.67 11.69 28.02
C GLY A 20 -23.64 13.06 27.31
N THR A 21 -22.88 13.22 26.24
CA THR A 21 -22.85 14.47 25.45
C THR A 21 -24.16 14.74 24.68
N PRO A 22 -24.57 16.02 24.47
CA PRO A 22 -25.87 16.36 23.88
C PRO A 22 -25.94 16.23 22.35
N TRP A 23 -24.83 15.87 21.68
CA TRP A 23 -24.77 15.77 20.22
C TRP A 23 -24.80 14.32 19.79
N CYS A 24 -25.76 13.96 18.95
CA CYS A 24 -25.84 12.63 18.36
C CYS A 24 -25.35 12.70 16.92
N ARG A 25 -24.28 11.98 16.62
CA ARG A 25 -23.74 11.85 15.26
C ARG A 25 -24.08 10.45 14.75
N LEU A 26 -24.18 10.24 13.43
CA LEU A 26 -24.60 8.97 12.80
C LEU A 26 -23.49 8.37 11.94
N ALA A 27 -23.19 7.09 12.11
CA ALA A 27 -22.07 6.45 11.42
C ALA A 27 -22.30 6.42 9.90
N HIS A 28 -21.27 6.77 9.11
CA HIS A 28 -21.39 6.88 7.65
C HIS A 28 -21.91 5.58 7.01
N ALA A 29 -21.47 4.41 7.49
CA ALA A 29 -21.92 3.11 6.97
C ALA A 29 -23.44 2.91 7.07
N VAL A 30 -24.09 3.51 8.08
CA VAL A 30 -25.54 3.39 8.29
C VAL A 30 -26.32 4.20 7.25
N ILE A 31 -25.78 5.35 6.80
CA ILE A 31 -26.48 6.30 5.93
C ILE A 31 -26.01 6.22 4.47
N CYS A 32 -24.79 5.77 4.20
CA CYS A 32 -24.17 5.79 2.88
C CYS A 32 -24.87 4.85 1.88
N PRO A 33 -25.51 5.37 0.81
CA PRO A 33 -26.25 4.54 -0.14
C PRO A 33 -25.35 3.57 -0.94
N ALA A 34 -24.04 3.81 -0.99
CA ALA A 34 -23.07 2.99 -1.72
C ALA A 34 -22.62 1.71 -0.98
N ARG A 35 -22.99 1.55 0.30
CA ARG A 35 -22.68 0.34 1.10
C ARG A 35 -23.91 -0.51 1.32
N GLU A 36 -23.77 -1.82 1.48
CA GLU A 36 -24.91 -2.65 1.91
C GLU A 36 -25.44 -2.18 3.27
N ALA A 37 -26.76 -2.19 3.41
CA ALA A 37 -27.41 -1.74 4.64
C ALA A 37 -27.10 -2.75 5.77
N VAL A 38 -26.37 -2.30 6.78
CA VAL A 38 -26.19 -3.08 8.00
C VAL A 38 -27.52 -3.09 8.75
N ALA A 39 -28.10 -4.29 8.90
CA ALA A 39 -29.36 -4.50 9.60
C ALA A 39 -29.14 -4.38 11.12
N LEU A 40 -29.22 -3.15 11.62
CA LEU A 40 -29.24 -2.84 13.05
C LEU A 40 -30.69 -2.57 13.47
N PRO A 41 -31.14 -3.04 14.65
CA PRO A 41 -32.53 -2.86 15.11
C PRO A 41 -32.98 -1.39 15.16
N SER A 42 -32.02 -0.47 15.34
CA SER A 42 -32.20 0.96 15.51
C SER A 42 -32.17 1.79 14.21
N THR A 43 -32.02 1.16 13.04
CA THR A 43 -31.86 1.87 11.74
C THR A 43 -33.16 2.05 10.96
N SER A 44 -34.29 1.53 11.46
CA SER A 44 -35.61 1.68 10.81
C SER A 44 -35.99 3.15 10.57
N GLY A 45 -35.68 4.04 11.51
CA GLY A 45 -35.88 5.49 11.37
C GLY A 45 -34.93 6.19 10.38
N LEU A 46 -33.82 5.55 10.00
CA LEU A 46 -32.81 6.09 9.07
C LEU A 46 -32.97 5.58 7.63
N ALA A 47 -33.83 4.58 7.42
CA ALA A 47 -34.10 4.03 6.10
C ALA A 47 -34.65 5.08 5.13
N GLY A 48 -35.48 6.01 5.61
CA GLY A 48 -36.00 7.13 4.81
C GLY A 48 -34.89 8.08 4.34
N LEU A 49 -34.03 8.51 5.26
CA LEU A 49 -32.89 9.40 4.95
C LEU A 49 -31.91 8.75 3.96
N ARG A 50 -31.61 7.46 4.18
CA ARG A 50 -30.75 6.67 3.30
C ARG A 50 -31.35 6.56 1.88
N ARG A 51 -32.66 6.38 1.78
CA ARG A 51 -33.37 6.36 0.49
C ARG A 51 -33.33 7.70 -0.22
N GLU A 52 -33.54 8.80 0.50
CA GLU A 52 -33.46 10.15 -0.07
C GLU A 52 -32.06 10.46 -0.59
N LEU A 53 -31.02 10.11 0.18
CA LEU A 53 -29.65 10.25 -0.25
C LEU A 53 -29.34 9.37 -1.47
N ALA A 54 -29.84 8.14 -1.52
CA ALA A 54 -29.69 7.27 -2.69
C ALA A 54 -30.27 7.94 -3.95
N LEU A 55 -31.50 8.46 -3.86
CA LEU A 55 -32.17 9.15 -4.97
C LEU A 55 -31.43 10.42 -5.40
N ARG A 56 -30.97 11.23 -4.45
CA ARG A 56 -30.23 12.47 -4.74
C ARG A 56 -28.87 12.19 -5.36
N THR A 57 -28.15 11.19 -4.83
CA THR A 57 -26.87 10.73 -5.39
C THR A 57 -27.08 10.21 -6.81
N ARG A 58 -28.15 9.43 -7.05
CA ARG A 58 -28.46 8.92 -8.39
C ARG A 58 -28.76 10.05 -9.36
N ARG A 59 -29.59 11.03 -8.98
CA ARG A 59 -29.84 12.21 -9.81
C ARG A 59 -28.56 12.95 -10.16
N LEU A 60 -27.65 13.15 -9.20
CA LEU A 60 -26.36 13.80 -9.44
C LEU A 60 -25.48 13.01 -10.42
N ILE A 61 -25.56 11.68 -10.40
CA ILE A 61 -24.90 10.82 -11.40
C ILE A 61 -25.53 11.02 -12.77
N ASP A 62 -26.87 11.02 -12.83
CA ASP A 62 -27.61 11.10 -14.10
C ASP A 62 -27.40 12.45 -14.81
N VAL A 63 -27.25 13.57 -14.07
CA VAL A 63 -26.85 14.88 -14.65
C VAL A 63 -25.33 15.05 -14.82
N GLY A 64 -24.53 14.01 -14.55
CA GLY A 64 -23.07 14.06 -14.71
C GLY A 64 -22.34 14.96 -13.70
N ALA A 65 -23.04 15.48 -12.69
CA ALA A 65 -22.47 16.32 -11.63
C ALA A 65 -21.68 15.50 -10.60
N PHE A 66 -21.81 14.17 -10.61
CA PHE A 66 -21.10 13.27 -9.72
C PHE A 66 -20.71 11.98 -10.45
N THR A 67 -19.41 11.67 -10.50
CA THR A 67 -18.92 10.41 -11.07
C THR A 67 -18.37 9.54 -9.94
N PRO A 68 -19.06 8.45 -9.55
CA PRO A 68 -18.58 7.60 -8.46
C PRO A 68 -17.33 6.83 -8.89
N SER A 69 -16.29 6.88 -8.08
CA SER A 69 -15.13 6.00 -8.22
C SER A 69 -15.56 4.58 -7.84
N VAL A 70 -15.76 3.72 -8.84
CA VAL A 70 -16.01 2.29 -8.61
C VAL A 70 -14.66 1.64 -8.26
N THR A 71 -14.32 1.63 -6.98
CA THR A 71 -13.34 0.68 -6.47
C THR A 71 -14.07 -0.66 -6.32
N PRO A 72 -13.68 -1.73 -7.04
CA PRO A 72 -14.33 -3.02 -6.88
C PRO A 72 -14.15 -3.50 -5.44
N HIS A 73 -15.25 -3.50 -4.67
CA HIS A 73 -15.29 -4.07 -3.34
C HIS A 73 -15.78 -5.51 -3.51
N GLY A 74 -14.90 -6.50 -3.30
CA GLY A 74 -15.32 -7.90 -3.30
C GLY A 74 -14.35 -8.93 -3.87
N ALA A 75 -13.17 -8.55 -4.36
CA ALA A 75 -12.11 -9.54 -4.56
C ALA A 75 -11.29 -9.63 -3.27
N ALA A 76 -11.36 -10.76 -2.59
CA ALA A 76 -10.35 -11.13 -1.60
C ALA A 76 -8.97 -10.86 -2.22
N PRO A 77 -8.03 -10.22 -1.51
CA PRO A 77 -6.71 -9.97 -2.05
C PRO A 77 -6.11 -11.30 -2.48
N SER A 78 -5.93 -11.48 -3.79
CA SER A 78 -5.20 -12.58 -4.39
C SER A 78 -3.89 -12.76 -3.62
N GLN A 79 -3.40 -13.98 -3.45
CA GLN A 79 -2.22 -14.25 -2.59
C GLN A 79 -0.91 -13.59 -3.08
N ASP A 80 -0.90 -12.99 -4.28
CA ASP A 80 0.11 -12.07 -4.82
C ASP A 80 -0.04 -10.59 -4.39
N ALA A 81 -1.16 -10.21 -3.78
CA ALA A 81 -1.58 -8.82 -3.52
C ALA A 81 -0.85 -8.13 -2.37
N CYS A 82 0.01 -8.83 -1.63
CA CYS A 82 0.82 -8.19 -0.58
C CYS A 82 2.17 -7.67 -1.12
N ARG A 83 2.37 -7.67 -2.45
CA ARG A 83 3.53 -7.02 -3.05
C ARG A 83 3.22 -5.54 -3.34
N PRO A 84 3.91 -4.59 -2.70
CA PRO A 84 3.68 -3.18 -2.99
C PRO A 84 4.13 -2.87 -4.42
N ALA A 85 3.24 -2.29 -5.21
CA ALA A 85 3.59 -1.78 -6.55
C ALA A 85 4.67 -0.69 -6.48
N ARG A 86 4.62 0.14 -5.45
CA ARG A 86 5.58 1.22 -5.15
C ARG A 86 6.03 1.09 -3.69
N PRO A 87 7.04 0.25 -3.41
CA PRO A 87 7.44 -0.05 -2.05
C PRO A 87 8.18 1.12 -1.39
N ILE A 88 8.02 1.22 -0.07
CA ILE A 88 8.81 2.13 0.76
C ILE A 88 10.16 1.45 1.03
N VAL A 89 11.25 2.14 0.72
CA VAL A 89 12.64 1.66 0.85
C VAL A 89 13.40 2.59 1.79
N GLN A 90 14.17 2.03 2.72
CA GLN A 90 15.08 2.81 3.56
C GLN A 90 16.52 2.55 3.13
N LEU A 91 17.22 3.62 2.75
CA LEU A 91 18.64 3.60 2.41
C LEU A 91 19.26 4.90 2.89
N LEU A 92 20.51 4.85 3.38
CA LEU A 92 21.21 6.03 3.92
C LEU A 92 20.38 6.76 5.01
N TYR A 93 19.63 6.00 5.81
CA TYR A 93 18.69 6.49 6.84
C TYR A 93 17.54 7.38 6.36
N VAL A 94 17.33 7.49 5.05
CA VAL A 94 16.20 8.21 4.45
C VAL A 94 15.21 7.20 3.86
N ARG A 95 13.92 7.51 3.99
CA ARG A 95 12.82 6.71 3.44
C ARG A 95 12.41 7.27 2.09
N TYR A 96 12.32 6.40 1.09
CA TYR A 96 11.92 6.71 -0.27
C TYR A 96 10.79 5.78 -0.72
N ILE A 97 10.05 6.21 -1.73
CA ILE A 97 9.13 5.38 -2.50
C ILE A 97 9.84 5.03 -3.80
N ALA A 98 9.93 3.74 -4.09
CA ALA A 98 10.40 3.27 -5.39
C ALA A 98 9.29 3.43 -6.44
N ALA A 99 9.67 3.77 -7.68
CA ALA A 99 8.73 3.78 -8.80
C ALA A 99 8.17 2.39 -9.15
N HIS A 100 8.92 1.32 -8.85
CA HIS A 100 8.60 -0.05 -9.20
C HIS A 100 8.82 -1.00 -8.01
N PRO A 101 8.25 -2.22 -8.03
CA PRO A 101 8.58 -3.25 -7.04
C PRO A 101 10.09 -3.50 -6.99
N VAL A 102 10.62 -3.81 -5.80
CA VAL A 102 12.08 -3.89 -5.54
C VAL A 102 12.86 -4.74 -6.54
N ASP A 103 12.29 -5.86 -6.97
CA ASP A 103 12.87 -6.80 -7.94
C ASP A 103 12.81 -6.32 -9.40
N LYS A 104 11.98 -5.31 -9.68
CA LYS A 104 11.78 -4.74 -11.01
C LYS A 104 12.47 -3.39 -11.19
N ILE A 105 13.10 -2.85 -10.14
CA ILE A 105 13.86 -1.60 -10.25
C ILE A 105 15.05 -1.85 -11.18
N GLN A 106 15.08 -1.14 -12.30
CA GLN A 106 16.10 -1.26 -13.33
C GLN A 106 17.23 -0.26 -13.15
N CYS A 107 18.39 -0.63 -13.68
CA CYS A 107 19.54 0.24 -13.74
C CYS A 107 19.25 1.49 -14.59
N VAL A 108 19.75 2.64 -14.15
CA VAL A 108 19.64 3.91 -14.91
C VAL A 108 20.83 4.16 -15.84
N ALA A 109 21.90 3.39 -15.70
CA ALA A 109 23.11 3.55 -16.49
C ALA A 109 22.87 3.19 -17.97
N GLN A 110 23.64 3.86 -18.83
CA GLN A 110 23.66 3.65 -20.26
C GLN A 110 24.55 2.44 -20.62
N THR A 111 24.06 1.60 -21.53
CA THR A 111 24.84 0.50 -22.11
C THR A 111 25.75 1.00 -23.24
N ARG A 112 26.65 0.14 -23.73
CA ARG A 112 27.49 0.45 -24.92
C ARG A 112 26.66 0.77 -26.17
N HIS A 113 25.45 0.21 -26.29
CA HIS A 113 24.52 0.47 -27.39
C HIS A 113 23.72 1.77 -27.20
N ARG A 114 24.04 2.57 -26.19
CA ARG A 114 23.36 3.83 -25.82
C ARG A 114 21.94 3.68 -25.28
N ASP A 115 21.45 2.45 -25.10
CA ASP A 115 20.16 2.16 -24.47
C ASP A 115 20.26 2.07 -22.94
N ARG A 116 19.11 2.21 -22.26
CA ARG A 116 19.00 2.00 -20.81
C ARG A 116 19.36 0.55 -20.48
N CYS A 117 20.17 0.36 -19.44
CA CYS A 117 20.47 -0.97 -18.95
C CYS A 117 19.21 -1.65 -18.38
N THR A 118 18.88 -2.83 -18.90
CA THR A 118 17.70 -3.61 -18.49
C THR A 118 17.94 -4.46 -17.23
N GLN A 119 19.19 -4.51 -16.73
CA GLN A 119 19.52 -5.25 -15.52
C GLN A 119 18.84 -4.62 -14.30
N THR A 120 18.28 -5.47 -13.44
CA THR A 120 17.67 -5.05 -12.19
C THR A 120 18.73 -4.79 -11.12
N LEU A 121 18.41 -3.93 -10.16
CA LEU A 121 19.29 -3.64 -9.02
C LEU A 121 19.46 -4.85 -8.11
N LEU A 122 18.37 -5.61 -7.95
CA LEU A 122 18.33 -6.87 -7.24
C LEU A 122 18.53 -8.00 -8.24
N THR A 123 19.75 -8.56 -8.25
CA THR A 123 20.11 -9.79 -8.96
C THR A 123 20.28 -10.93 -7.94
N PRO A 124 20.25 -12.21 -8.36
CA PRO A 124 20.44 -13.35 -7.46
C PRO A 124 21.74 -13.28 -6.64
N ASP A 125 22.79 -12.69 -7.22
CA ASP A 125 24.12 -12.59 -6.61
C ASP A 125 24.34 -11.26 -5.85
N SER A 126 23.37 -10.35 -5.88
CA SER A 126 23.48 -9.05 -5.21
C SER A 126 23.04 -9.11 -3.74
N LEU A 127 23.66 -8.27 -2.91
CA LEU A 127 23.25 -8.12 -1.52
C LEU A 127 21.85 -7.50 -1.43
N ALA A 128 20.93 -8.25 -0.86
CA ALA A 128 19.53 -7.88 -0.72
C ALA A 128 19.25 -7.24 0.65
N GLY A 129 18.39 -6.22 0.66
CA GLY A 129 17.78 -5.71 1.88
C GLY A 129 16.75 -6.69 2.47
N ILE A 130 16.24 -6.32 3.65
CA ILE A 130 15.30 -7.14 4.43
C ILE A 130 13.97 -6.40 4.55
N TRP A 131 12.87 -7.12 4.35
CA TRP A 131 11.53 -6.57 4.63
C TRP A 131 11.27 -6.51 6.13
N ARG A 132 10.85 -5.35 6.64
CA ARG A 132 10.55 -5.11 8.05
C ARG A 132 9.22 -4.39 8.21
N LEU A 133 8.49 -4.69 9.28
CA LEU A 133 7.38 -3.85 9.72
C LEU A 133 7.93 -2.84 10.72
N VAL A 134 7.75 -1.56 10.41
CA VAL A 134 8.18 -0.45 11.28
C VAL A 134 6.99 0.44 11.59
N PRO A 135 7.02 1.18 12.70
CA PRO A 135 6.00 2.19 12.95
C PRO A 135 5.93 3.19 11.80
N ALA A 136 4.72 3.40 11.28
CA ALA A 136 4.44 4.54 10.41
C ALA A 136 4.31 5.76 11.33
N THR A 137 5.44 6.28 11.82
CA THR A 137 5.44 7.47 12.67
C THR A 137 5.46 8.71 11.80
N ALA A 138 4.47 9.57 12.04
CA ALA A 138 4.53 10.97 11.68
C ALA A 138 5.46 11.66 12.70
N VAL A 139 6.30 12.60 12.26
CA VAL A 139 7.20 13.35 13.15
C VAL A 139 6.34 14.16 14.13
N LYS A 140 6.76 14.22 15.40
CA LYS A 140 6.05 14.82 16.55
C LYS A 140 5.12 15.99 16.18
N GLY A 141 3.85 15.90 16.59
CA GLY A 141 2.83 16.95 16.37
C GLY A 141 1.91 16.75 15.16
N GLN A 142 2.08 15.65 14.42
CA GLN A 142 1.26 15.33 13.25
C GLN A 142 0.07 14.41 13.60
N LEU A 143 -1.02 14.53 12.81
CA LEU A 143 -2.24 13.72 12.90
C LEU A 143 -1.93 12.22 12.91
N ALA A 144 -2.73 11.43 13.65
CA ALA A 144 -2.59 9.98 13.69
C ALA A 144 -2.69 9.39 12.29
N LEU A 145 -1.65 8.66 11.85
CA LEU A 145 -1.66 7.98 10.56
C LEU A 145 -2.69 6.84 10.57
N PRO A 146 -3.44 6.62 9.47
CA PRO A 146 -4.42 5.53 9.39
C PRO A 146 -3.83 4.14 9.62
N ALA A 147 -2.55 3.97 9.31
CA ALA A 147 -1.77 2.76 9.55
C ALA A 147 -0.79 2.99 10.69
N GLN A 148 -0.79 2.13 11.71
CA GLN A 148 0.18 2.19 12.82
C GLN A 148 1.54 1.59 12.43
N VAL A 149 1.56 0.69 11.44
CA VAL A 149 2.74 -0.01 10.95
C VAL A 149 2.82 0.04 9.43
N MET A 150 4.04 0.06 8.89
CA MET A 150 4.32 0.03 7.47
C MET A 150 5.40 -0.99 7.13
N ALA A 151 5.24 -1.66 5.99
CA ALA A 151 6.24 -2.52 5.38
C ALA A 151 7.31 -1.66 4.72
N LEU A 152 8.54 -1.88 5.14
CA LEU A 152 9.72 -1.17 4.71
C LEU A 152 10.73 -2.18 4.15
N TYR A 153 11.27 -1.90 2.97
CA TYR A 153 12.45 -2.61 2.50
C TYR A 153 13.70 -1.93 3.03
N ASP A 154 14.32 -2.55 4.03
CA ASP A 154 15.45 -1.98 4.76
C ASP A 154 16.78 -2.38 4.11
N LEU A 155 17.44 -1.40 3.50
CA LEU A 155 18.80 -1.50 2.95
C LEU A 155 19.85 -0.94 3.93
N ALA A 156 19.47 -0.40 5.08
CA ALA A 156 20.41 0.23 6.01
C ALA A 156 21.41 -0.78 6.62
N ALA A 157 21.07 -2.08 6.59
CA ALA A 157 21.97 -3.16 7.00
C ALA A 157 23.04 -3.51 5.94
N LEU A 158 22.92 -3.00 4.71
CA LEU A 158 23.91 -3.24 3.67
C LEU A 158 25.18 -2.39 3.89
N PRO A 159 26.35 -2.83 3.40
CA PRO A 159 27.54 -2.00 3.35
C PRO A 159 27.25 -0.64 2.70
N TYR A 160 27.93 0.41 3.16
CA TYR A 160 27.68 1.78 2.69
C TYR A 160 27.79 1.92 1.16
N GLY A 161 28.76 1.25 0.53
CA GLY A 161 28.90 1.23 -0.93
C GLY A 161 27.69 0.63 -1.66
N GLU A 162 27.07 -0.40 -1.09
CA GLU A 162 25.84 -0.96 -1.64
C GLU A 162 24.66 0.00 -1.47
N GLN A 163 24.56 0.69 -0.33
CA GLN A 163 23.52 1.70 -0.14
C GLN A 163 23.64 2.84 -1.16
N LEU A 164 24.87 3.29 -1.46
CA LEU A 164 25.13 4.27 -2.52
C LEU A 164 24.79 3.73 -3.91
N ARG A 165 25.13 2.47 -4.21
CA ARG A 165 24.74 1.80 -5.47
C ARG A 165 23.23 1.81 -5.66
N TRP A 166 22.49 1.42 -4.63
CA TRP A 166 21.02 1.47 -4.62
C TRP A 166 20.52 2.91 -4.78
N ARG A 167 21.12 3.89 -4.08
CA ARG A 167 20.77 5.32 -4.21
C ARG A 167 20.94 5.85 -5.64
N MET A 168 21.97 5.41 -6.35
CA MET A 168 22.25 5.75 -7.75
C MET A 168 21.47 4.89 -8.75
N GLN A 169 20.72 3.89 -8.29
CA GLN A 169 20.03 2.90 -9.13
C GLN A 169 20.95 2.25 -10.18
N ARG A 170 22.12 1.77 -9.75
CA ARG A 170 23.07 1.06 -10.62
C ARG A 170 23.08 -0.44 -10.32
N CYS A 171 23.12 -1.27 -11.37
CA CYS A 171 23.36 -2.72 -11.20
C CYS A 171 24.81 -2.95 -10.76
N SER A 172 25.13 -4.15 -10.25
CA SER A 172 26.48 -4.50 -9.78
C SER A 172 27.57 -4.28 -10.85
N VAL A 173 27.27 -4.60 -12.10
CA VAL A 173 28.19 -4.40 -13.24
C VAL A 173 28.53 -2.92 -13.45
N HIS A 174 27.53 -2.04 -13.52
CA HIS A 174 27.75 -0.61 -13.70
C HIS A 174 28.24 0.11 -12.42
N ALA A 175 28.08 -0.52 -11.26
CA ALA A 175 28.69 -0.03 -10.02
C ALA A 175 30.20 -0.34 -9.99
N ALA A 176 30.62 -1.50 -10.50
CA ALA A 176 32.02 -1.90 -10.57
C ALA A 176 32.82 -1.12 -11.64
N ALA A 177 32.16 -0.68 -12.71
CA ALA A 177 32.75 0.15 -13.77
C ALA A 177 31.97 1.46 -13.95
N PRO A 178 32.22 2.48 -13.09
CA PRO A 178 31.37 3.68 -13.00
C PRO A 178 31.52 4.66 -14.17
N SER A 179 32.25 4.32 -15.23
CA SER A 179 32.46 5.15 -16.42
C SER A 179 31.22 5.30 -17.30
N ALA A 180 30.19 4.48 -17.10
CA ALA A 180 28.91 4.62 -17.78
C ALA A 180 28.14 5.84 -17.27
N ALA A 181 27.69 6.69 -18.20
CA ALA A 181 26.78 7.79 -17.91
C ALA A 181 25.38 7.27 -17.54
N ASP A 182 24.62 8.05 -16.78
CA ASP A 182 23.23 7.73 -16.47
C ASP A 182 22.32 8.24 -17.59
N LEU A 183 21.46 7.36 -18.14
CA LEU A 183 20.51 7.70 -19.20
C LEU A 183 19.16 8.17 -18.63
N ALA A 184 18.86 7.79 -17.39
CA ALA A 184 17.66 8.19 -16.66
C ALA A 184 18.04 8.73 -15.27
N MET A 185 17.19 9.58 -14.70
CA MET A 185 17.33 9.95 -13.30
C MET A 185 16.91 8.79 -12.40
N ALA A 186 17.56 8.67 -11.25
CA ALA A 186 17.14 7.71 -10.23
C ALA A 186 15.71 8.02 -9.77
N GLU A 187 14.82 7.04 -9.91
CA GLU A 187 13.38 7.18 -9.69
C GLU A 187 13.02 6.98 -8.19
N TRP A 188 13.70 7.73 -7.32
CA TRP A 188 13.46 7.75 -5.87
C TRP A 188 12.64 8.98 -5.48
N GLU A 189 11.46 8.76 -4.92
CA GLU A 189 10.61 9.83 -4.38
C GLU A 189 10.75 9.87 -2.84
N PRO A 190 11.03 11.02 -2.20
CA PRO A 190 11.08 11.09 -0.73
C PRO A 190 9.73 10.69 -0.10
N PHE A 191 9.77 9.82 0.91
CA PHE A 191 8.55 9.36 1.57
C PHE A 191 8.09 10.34 2.66
N ASP A 192 6.93 10.96 2.42
CA ASP A 192 6.12 11.64 3.43
C ASP A 192 4.91 10.77 3.83
N PRO A 193 4.76 10.36 5.11
CA PRO A 193 3.65 9.52 5.57
C PRO A 193 2.25 10.09 5.33
N LEU A 194 2.08 11.42 5.36
CA LEU A 194 0.78 12.08 5.21
C LEU A 194 0.35 12.10 3.73
N VAL A 195 1.29 12.47 2.86
CA VAL A 195 1.05 12.54 1.41
C VAL A 195 0.92 11.13 0.81
N HIS A 196 1.76 10.19 1.27
CA HIS A 196 1.91 8.89 0.64
C HIS A 196 1.26 7.74 1.41
N HIS A 197 0.25 8.03 2.22
CA HIS A 197 -0.47 7.02 3.01
C HIS A 197 -1.03 5.88 2.15
N ALA A 198 -1.37 6.13 0.88
CA ALA A 198 -1.84 5.12 -0.07
C ALA A 198 -0.79 4.05 -0.42
N HIS A 199 0.49 4.36 -0.23
CA HIS A 199 1.61 3.43 -0.46
C HIS A 199 1.99 2.65 0.82
N ILE A 200 1.41 2.98 1.97
CA ILE A 200 1.66 2.29 3.22
C ILE A 200 0.97 0.93 3.20
N GLN A 201 1.77 -0.13 3.30
CA GLN A 201 1.29 -1.50 3.44
C GLN A 201 1.50 -1.98 4.87
N CYS A 202 0.45 -2.44 5.55
CA CYS A 202 0.53 -2.86 6.96
C CYS A 202 1.01 -4.31 7.14
N ARG A 203 1.36 -5.01 6.05
CA ARG A 203 1.74 -6.43 6.05
C ARG A 203 3.02 -6.63 5.25
N LEU A 204 3.86 -7.57 5.70
CA LEU A 204 5.05 -7.94 4.94
C LEU A 204 4.65 -8.62 3.64
N PRO A 205 5.38 -8.37 2.54
CA PRO A 205 5.16 -9.11 1.31
C PRO A 205 5.38 -10.60 1.54
N THR A 206 4.37 -11.41 1.27
CA THR A 206 4.50 -12.86 1.23
C THR A 206 5.48 -13.19 0.11
N ARG A 207 6.65 -13.73 0.46
CA ARG A 207 7.48 -14.42 -0.53
C ARG A 207 6.65 -15.61 -1.00
N GLY A 208 6.13 -15.54 -2.22
CA GLY A 208 5.52 -16.69 -2.87
C GLY A 208 6.53 -17.83 -2.84
N ARG A 209 6.34 -18.77 -1.92
CA ARG A 209 7.00 -20.06 -2.00
C ARG A 209 6.42 -20.68 -3.26
N ARG A 210 7.15 -20.60 -4.38
CA ARG A 210 6.92 -21.49 -5.51
C ARG A 210 6.93 -22.90 -4.91
N GLN A 211 5.75 -23.50 -4.73
CA GLN A 211 5.69 -24.94 -4.57
C GLN A 211 6.29 -25.50 -5.86
N PRO A 212 7.25 -26.43 -5.77
CA PRO A 212 7.63 -27.20 -6.94
C PRO A 212 6.34 -27.82 -7.50
N PRO A 213 6.15 -27.89 -8.82
CA PRO A 213 5.08 -28.71 -9.37
C PRO A 213 5.24 -30.10 -8.79
N GLY A 214 4.21 -30.59 -8.09
CA GLY A 214 4.17 -31.95 -7.58
C GLY A 214 4.54 -32.89 -8.71
N GLY A 215 5.63 -33.64 -8.53
CA GLY A 215 6.03 -34.68 -9.45
C GLY A 215 4.88 -35.68 -9.65
N PRO A 216 4.74 -36.25 -10.85
CA PRO A 216 3.65 -37.17 -11.14
C PRO A 216 3.75 -38.38 -10.21
N ALA A 217 2.63 -38.72 -9.59
CA ALA A 217 2.46 -39.98 -8.89
C ALA A 217 2.70 -41.12 -9.87
N HIS A 218 3.82 -41.83 -9.70
CA HIS A 218 4.02 -43.12 -10.34
C HIS A 218 2.98 -44.10 -9.77
N HIS A 219 1.94 -44.37 -10.56
CA HIS A 219 1.18 -45.61 -10.44
C HIS A 219 2.12 -46.77 -10.80
N GLY A 220 2.72 -47.36 -9.77
CA GLY A 220 3.42 -48.64 -9.84
C GLY A 220 2.43 -49.78 -9.61
N ALA A 221 2.15 -50.51 -10.68
CA ALA A 221 1.30 -51.69 -10.72
C ALA A 221 1.83 -52.82 -9.81
N ARG A 222 0.89 -53.60 -9.28
CA ARG A 222 1.09 -54.79 -8.48
C ARG A 222 0.95 -56.02 -9.40
N PRO A 223 1.84 -57.03 -9.35
CA PRO A 223 1.46 -58.41 -9.62
C PRO A 223 0.96 -59.10 -8.35
#